data_AF-A0A9K3EB45-F1
#
_entry.id   AF-A0A9K3EB45-F1
#
_cell.length_a   1.000
_cell.length_b   1.000
_cell.length_c   1.000
_cell.angle_alpha   90.00
_cell.angle_beta   90.00
_cell.angle_gamma   90.00
#
_symmetry.space_group_name_H-M   'P 1'
#
loop_
_entity.id
_entity.type
_entity.pdbx_description
1 polymer ?
#
loop_
_entity_poly.entity_id
_entity_poly.type
_entity_poly.pdbx_seq_one_letter_code
_entity_poly.pdbx_strand_id
1 'polypeptide(L)'
;MTKFTREVLTNYGLHISQINALGLPRITHFEFICRANRIEPTFEMFNVFYYVSYTGGFYSFNSRTGGVSPCSANPPKSLHDWKQKFFYIHRGVIPIDMHYRPESEGIPRVNVSINFADQEWYKTLTRKATNISQLEERALVGAGMSMLWAPRNPKGIPVYGYQGKGIWDIVC
;
A
#
# COMPACT_ATOMS: atom_id res chain seq x y z
N MET A 1 -0.07 -5.37 -10.47
CA MET A 1 -0.14 -5.48 -8.98
C MET A 1 1.28 -5.64 -8.46
N THR A 2 1.66 -4.93 -7.39
CA THR A 2 3.02 -4.99 -6.82
C THR A 2 3.26 -6.31 -6.07
N LYS A 3 4.54 -6.69 -5.89
CA LYS A 3 4.93 -7.87 -5.09
C LYS A 3 4.37 -7.79 -3.68
N PHE A 4 4.48 -6.62 -3.05
CA PHE A 4 4.00 -6.37 -1.70
C PHE A 4 2.47 -6.46 -1.59
N THR A 5 1.72 -5.90 -2.55
CA THR A 5 0.25 -6.04 -2.56
C THR A 5 -0.17 -7.51 -2.59
N ARG A 6 0.48 -8.32 -3.44
CA ARG A 6 0.22 -9.76 -3.49
C ARG A 6 0.53 -10.44 -2.16
N GLU A 7 1.65 -10.09 -1.54
CA GLU A 7 2.09 -10.64 -0.25
C GLU A 7 1.08 -10.35 0.86
N VAL A 8 0.57 -9.12 0.95
CA VAL A 8 -0.47 -8.75 1.92
C VAL A 8 -1.74 -9.56 1.71
N LEU A 9 -2.24 -9.64 0.48
CA LEU A 9 -3.47 -10.39 0.16
C LEU A 9 -3.30 -11.89 0.46
N THR A 10 -2.15 -12.46 0.11
CA THR A 10 -1.86 -13.89 0.32
C THR A 10 -1.77 -14.22 1.81
N ASN A 11 -1.06 -13.42 2.61
CA ASN A 11 -0.89 -13.68 4.04
C ASN A 11 -2.19 -13.50 4.85
N TYR A 12 -3.11 -12.65 4.39
CA TYR A 12 -4.47 -12.59 4.95
C TYR A 12 -5.44 -13.61 4.34
N GLY A 13 -5.04 -14.35 3.29
CA GLY A 13 -5.90 -15.28 2.58
C GLY A 13 -7.12 -14.59 1.94
N LEU A 14 -6.90 -13.45 1.28
CA LEU A 14 -7.94 -12.64 0.65
C LEU A 14 -7.77 -12.59 -0.86
N HIS A 15 -8.87 -12.74 -1.61
CA HIS A 15 -8.89 -12.48 -3.04
C HIS A 15 -9.06 -10.99 -3.32
N ILE A 16 -8.37 -10.45 -4.33
CA ILE A 16 -8.40 -9.02 -4.65
C ILE A 16 -9.83 -8.49 -4.93
N SER A 17 -10.68 -9.31 -5.54
CA SER A 17 -12.08 -8.95 -5.83
C SER A 17 -12.97 -8.86 -4.58
N GLN A 18 -12.51 -9.35 -3.44
CA GLN A 18 -13.23 -9.26 -2.18
C GLN A 18 -12.83 -8.00 -1.39
N ILE A 19 -11.83 -7.25 -1.86
CA ILE A 19 -11.38 -6.01 -1.24
C ILE A 19 -12.25 -4.86 -1.72
N ASN A 20 -12.73 -4.03 -0.79
CA ASN A 20 -13.45 -2.82 -1.16
C ASN A 20 -12.50 -1.78 -1.79
N ALA A 21 -13.09 -0.77 -2.41
CA ALA A 21 -12.34 0.29 -3.08
C ALA A 21 -11.41 1.12 -2.16
N LEU A 22 -11.63 1.08 -0.84
CA LEU A 22 -10.82 1.79 0.17
C LEU A 22 -9.63 0.97 0.70
N GLY A 23 -9.64 -0.35 0.51
CA GLY A 23 -8.61 -1.25 1.04
C GLY A 23 -7.28 -1.13 0.29
N LEU A 24 -7.30 -1.16 -1.04
CA LEU A 24 -6.08 -1.10 -1.86
C LEU A 24 -5.27 0.19 -1.66
N PRO A 25 -5.87 1.40 -1.58
CA PRO A 25 -5.13 2.63 -1.27
C PRO A 25 -4.28 2.56 -0.01
N ARG A 26 -4.69 1.81 1.03
CA ARG A 26 -3.91 1.65 2.26
C ARG A 26 -2.67 0.78 2.05
N ILE A 27 -2.79 -0.30 1.28
CA ILE A 27 -1.64 -1.14 0.91
C ILE A 27 -0.64 -0.31 0.10
N THR A 28 -1.12 0.38 -0.95
CA THR A 28 -0.26 1.18 -1.83
C THR A 28 0.40 2.34 -1.08
N HIS A 29 -0.33 3.04 -0.21
CA HIS A 29 0.22 4.10 0.61
C HIS A 29 1.30 3.58 1.56
N PHE A 30 1.04 2.45 2.23
CA PHE A 30 2.04 1.83 3.10
C PHE A 30 3.31 1.44 2.34
N GLU A 31 3.16 0.82 1.15
CA GLU A 31 4.29 0.48 0.28
C GLU A 31 5.09 1.72 -0.09
N PHE A 32 4.40 2.79 -0.47
CA PHE A 32 4.99 4.07 -0.85
C PHE A 32 5.81 4.68 0.28
N ILE A 33 5.26 4.78 1.49
CA ILE A 33 5.99 5.39 2.61
C ILE A 33 7.21 4.56 3.03
N CYS A 34 7.16 3.24 2.92
CA CYS A 34 8.30 2.37 3.18
C CYS A 34 9.40 2.65 2.16
N ARG A 35 9.08 2.55 0.86
CA ARG A 35 10.04 2.75 -0.22
C ARG A 35 10.61 4.17 -0.24
N ALA A 36 9.79 5.19 0.03
CA ALA A 36 10.24 6.59 0.14
C ALA A 36 11.26 6.80 1.29
N ASN A 37 11.19 5.98 2.34
CA ASN A 37 12.17 5.98 3.44
C ASN A 37 13.26 4.90 3.27
N ARG A 38 13.37 4.26 2.08
CA ARG A 38 14.31 3.17 1.78
C ARG A 38 14.15 1.96 2.71
N ILE A 39 12.94 1.71 3.17
CA ILE A 39 12.56 0.55 3.97
C ILE A 39 11.87 -0.44 3.02
N GLU A 40 12.29 -1.71 3.02
CA GLU A 40 11.59 -2.74 2.27
C GLU A 40 10.27 -3.08 2.99
N PRO A 41 9.11 -2.90 2.33
CA PRO A 41 7.81 -3.17 2.94
C PRO A 41 7.59 -4.67 3.09
N THR A 42 7.20 -5.10 4.29
CA THR A 42 6.89 -6.50 4.60
C THR A 42 5.48 -6.64 5.14
N PHE A 43 4.89 -7.82 4.98
CA PHE A 43 3.57 -8.11 5.53
C PHE A 43 3.51 -7.88 7.04
N GLU A 44 4.53 -8.27 7.79
CA GLU A 44 4.59 -8.14 9.24
C GLU A 44 4.52 -6.68 9.67
N MET A 45 5.25 -5.79 8.99
CA MET A 45 5.19 -4.35 9.25
C MET A 45 3.80 -3.78 8.93
N PHE A 46 3.18 -4.20 7.83
CA PHE A 46 1.82 -3.79 7.48
C PHE A 46 0.79 -4.23 8.54
N ASN A 47 0.91 -5.47 9.02
CA ASN A 47 0.06 -6.04 10.05
C ASN A 47 0.20 -5.32 11.41
N VAL A 48 1.31 -4.61 11.66
CA VAL A 48 1.43 -3.71 12.83
C VAL A 48 0.47 -2.52 12.74
N PHE A 49 0.31 -1.92 11.56
CA PHE A 49 -0.51 -0.72 11.40
C PHE A 49 -1.96 -1.01 11.08
N TYR A 50 -2.24 -2.14 10.43
CA TYR A 50 -3.57 -2.44 9.89
C TYR A 50 -4.08 -3.81 10.32
N TYR A 51 -5.41 -3.93 10.43
CA TYR A 51 -6.12 -5.19 10.62
C TYR A 51 -7.23 -5.33 9.58
N VAL A 52 -7.63 -6.57 9.29
CA VAL A 52 -8.71 -6.84 8.34
C VAL A 52 -10.06 -6.59 9.00
N SER A 53 -10.95 -5.89 8.29
CA SER A 53 -12.35 -5.73 8.66
C SER A 53 -13.26 -6.23 7.54
N TYR A 54 -14.44 -6.74 7.88
CA TYR A 54 -15.47 -7.13 6.91
C TYR A 54 -16.71 -6.27 7.10
N THR A 55 -17.18 -5.61 6.05
CA THR A 55 -18.36 -4.72 6.12
C THR A 55 -19.04 -4.65 4.76
N GLY A 56 -20.36 -4.83 4.74
CA GLY A 56 -21.16 -4.70 3.51
C GLY A 56 -20.78 -5.68 2.40
N GLY A 57 -20.33 -6.90 2.75
CA GLY A 57 -19.95 -7.93 1.77
C GLY A 57 -18.50 -7.87 1.28
N PHE A 58 -17.70 -6.92 1.77
CA PHE A 58 -16.32 -6.73 1.33
C PHE A 58 -15.34 -6.64 2.50
N TYR A 59 -14.12 -7.11 2.28
CA TYR A 59 -13.00 -6.92 3.18
C TYR A 59 -12.34 -5.55 2.95
N SER A 60 -11.71 -5.04 4.00
CA SER A 60 -10.94 -3.81 4.01
C SER A 60 -9.83 -3.90 5.03
N PHE A 61 -8.94 -2.91 5.05
CA PHE A 61 -7.92 -2.75 6.06
C PHE A 61 -8.26 -1.54 6.91
N ASN A 62 -8.34 -1.70 8.22
CA ASN A 62 -8.56 -0.61 9.16
C ASN A 62 -7.30 -0.36 9.98
N SER A 63 -7.10 0.88 10.40
CA SER A 63 -5.93 1.26 11.20
C SER A 63 -6.09 0.68 12.60
N ARG A 64 -5.05 0.04 13.13
CA ARG A 64 -5.05 -0.45 14.51
C ARG A 64 -5.08 0.71 15.50
N THR A 65 -5.86 0.53 16.56
CA THR A 65 -5.93 1.44 17.72
C THR A 65 -5.30 0.75 18.94
N GLY A 66 -5.02 1.50 20.00
CA GLY A 66 -4.49 0.93 21.26
C GLY A 66 -2.96 0.81 21.30
N GLY A 67 -2.26 1.96 21.27
CA GLY A 67 -0.80 2.02 21.46
C GLY A 67 0.03 1.95 20.16
N VAL A 68 -0.61 1.77 19.00
CA VAL A 68 0.04 1.88 17.70
C VAL A 68 -0.16 3.31 17.16
N SER A 69 0.94 4.00 16.88
CA SER A 69 0.92 5.30 16.21
C SER A 69 0.63 5.08 14.72
N PRO A 70 -0.27 5.87 14.10
CA PRO A 70 -0.60 5.69 12.70
C PRO A 70 0.53 6.17 11.77
N CYS A 71 0.81 5.41 10.72
CA CYS A 71 1.70 5.85 9.63
C CYS A 71 0.97 6.66 8.54
N SER A 72 -0.37 6.62 8.54
CA SER A 72 -1.24 7.35 7.61
C SER A 72 -2.10 8.38 8.32
N ALA A 73 -2.09 9.63 7.85
CA ALA A 73 -3.01 10.68 8.23
C ALA A 73 -4.29 10.60 7.39
N ASN A 74 -5.44 10.90 8.00
CA ASN A 74 -6.74 11.07 7.34
C ASN A 74 -7.06 10.00 6.27
N PRO A 75 -7.29 8.73 6.66
CA PRO A 75 -7.65 7.71 5.70
C PRO A 75 -8.96 8.10 4.97
N PRO A 76 -9.06 7.87 3.64
CA PRO A 76 -10.25 8.17 2.86
C PRO A 76 -11.46 7.46 3.47
N LYS A 77 -12.49 8.24 3.79
CA LYS A 77 -13.74 7.72 4.39
C LYS A 77 -14.78 7.37 3.33
N SER A 78 -14.68 7.99 2.15
CA SER A 78 -15.56 7.80 1.00
C SER A 78 -14.75 7.96 -0.28
N LEU A 79 -15.24 7.33 -1.35
CA LEU A 79 -14.77 7.60 -2.71
C LEU A 79 -15.93 8.19 -3.49
N HIS A 80 -15.87 9.51 -3.70
CA HIS A 80 -16.80 10.19 -4.59
C HIS A 80 -16.54 9.76 -6.04
N ASP A 81 -17.61 9.54 -6.81
CA ASP A 81 -17.60 9.13 -8.22
C ASP A 81 -16.87 7.81 -8.52
N TRP A 82 -16.76 6.93 -7.53
CA TRP A 82 -16.06 5.65 -7.70
C TRP A 82 -16.65 4.82 -8.85
N LYS A 83 -17.97 4.83 -9.04
CA LYS A 83 -18.61 4.09 -10.15
C LYS A 83 -18.11 4.50 -11.54
N GLN A 84 -17.57 5.71 -11.70
CA GLN A 84 -17.00 6.19 -12.97
C GLN A 84 -15.52 5.86 -13.12
N LYS A 85 -14.84 5.47 -12.03
CA LYS A 85 -13.39 5.23 -11.98
C LYS A 85 -13.02 3.74 -11.89
N PHE A 86 -13.99 2.89 -11.58
CA PHE A 86 -13.80 1.45 -11.44
C PHE A 86 -14.41 0.71 -12.63
N PHE A 87 -13.71 -0.31 -13.12
CA PHE A 87 -14.14 -1.20 -14.18
C PHE A 87 -14.14 -2.65 -13.69
N TYR A 88 -14.95 -3.50 -14.32
CA TYR A 88 -14.97 -4.92 -14.00
C TYR A 88 -13.69 -5.59 -14.50
N ILE A 89 -13.05 -6.38 -13.66
CA ILE A 89 -11.88 -7.19 -13.99
C ILE A 89 -12.35 -8.62 -14.22
N HIS A 90 -12.13 -9.17 -15.40
CA HIS A 90 -12.42 -10.57 -15.70
C HIS A 90 -11.46 -11.50 -14.93
N ARG A 91 -11.93 -12.63 -14.40
CA ARG A 91 -11.07 -13.55 -13.61
C ARG A 91 -9.81 -13.98 -14.38
N GLY A 92 -9.94 -14.21 -15.68
CA GLY A 92 -8.83 -14.62 -16.56
C GLY A 92 -7.73 -13.57 -16.78
N VAL A 93 -7.90 -12.32 -16.35
CA VAL A 93 -6.85 -11.30 -16.44
C VAL A 93 -6.09 -11.08 -15.12
N ILE A 94 -6.46 -11.79 -14.06
CA ILE A 94 -5.68 -11.82 -12.81
C ILE A 94 -4.58 -12.88 -13.01
N PRO A 95 -3.30 -12.49 -13.17
CA PRO A 95 -2.25 -13.41 -13.61
C PRO A 95 -1.77 -14.37 -12.50
N ILE A 96 -2.48 -14.44 -11.38
CA ILE A 96 -2.07 -15.13 -10.15
C ILE A 96 -3.30 -15.83 -9.56
N ASP A 97 -3.15 -17.10 -9.21
CA ASP A 97 -4.17 -17.82 -8.45
C ASP A 97 -4.26 -17.25 -7.03
N MET A 98 -5.46 -16.86 -6.63
CA MET A 98 -5.73 -16.24 -5.34
C MET A 98 -6.86 -17.02 -4.68
N HIS A 99 -6.69 -17.39 -3.40
CA HIS A 99 -7.74 -18.06 -2.63
C HIS A 99 -8.93 -17.12 -2.44
N TYR A 100 -10.11 -17.54 -2.90
CA TYR A 100 -11.36 -16.85 -2.60
C TYR A 100 -11.86 -17.29 -1.23
N ARG A 101 -11.90 -16.37 -0.27
CA ARG A 101 -12.26 -16.67 1.12
C ARG A 101 -13.78 -16.76 1.28
N PRO A 102 -14.37 -17.92 1.65
CA PRO A 102 -15.79 -18.00 1.99
C PRO A 102 -16.06 -17.32 3.33
N GLU A 103 -17.28 -16.80 3.53
CA GLU A 103 -17.66 -16.11 4.78
C GLU A 103 -17.52 -16.99 6.02
N SER A 104 -17.65 -18.31 5.87
CA SER A 104 -17.49 -19.31 6.93
C SER A 104 -16.09 -19.34 7.54
N GLU A 105 -15.05 -18.93 6.79
CA GLU A 105 -13.68 -18.81 7.30
C GLU A 105 -13.47 -17.58 8.20
N GLY A 106 -14.48 -16.70 8.32
CA GLY A 106 -14.44 -15.52 9.17
C GLY A 106 -13.42 -14.46 8.74
N ILE A 107 -13.21 -13.49 9.63
CA ILE A 107 -12.24 -12.40 9.42
C ILE A 107 -10.84 -12.90 9.80
N PRO A 108 -9.84 -12.80 8.89
CA PRO A 108 -8.45 -13.16 9.20
C PRO A 108 -7.94 -12.42 10.45
N ARG A 109 -7.40 -13.18 11.41
CA ARG A 109 -6.77 -12.62 12.61
C ARG A 109 -5.30 -13.02 12.60
N VAL A 110 -4.43 -12.03 12.48
CA VAL A 110 -2.99 -12.23 12.46
C VAL A 110 -2.37 -11.49 13.64
N ASN A 111 -1.54 -12.20 14.40
CA ASN A 111 -0.84 -11.66 15.55
C ASN A 111 0.18 -10.60 15.10
N VAL A 112 0.23 -9.50 15.82
CA VAL A 112 1.20 -8.43 15.58
C VAL A 112 2.56 -8.87 16.11
N SER A 113 3.65 -8.53 15.40
CA SER A 113 5.01 -8.78 15.89
C SER A 113 5.20 -8.20 17.28
N ILE A 114 5.90 -8.90 18.17
CA ILE A 114 6.31 -8.33 19.45
C ILE A 114 7.40 -7.27 19.26
N ASN A 115 7.51 -6.32 20.19
CA ASN A 115 8.57 -5.29 20.24
C ASN A 115 8.69 -4.41 18.99
N PHE A 116 7.61 -4.23 18.22
CA PHE A 116 7.62 -3.38 17.02
C PHE A 116 7.96 -1.92 17.35
N ALA A 117 7.60 -1.44 18.54
CA ALA A 117 7.79 -0.05 18.95
C ALA A 117 9.28 0.34 19.09
N ASP A 118 10.15 -0.62 19.39
CA ASP A 118 11.58 -0.38 19.56
C ASP A 118 12.33 -0.34 18.22
N GLN A 119 11.71 -0.84 17.16
CA GLN A 119 12.29 -0.97 15.84
C GLN A 119 12.45 0.39 15.15
N GLU A 120 13.59 0.58 14.48
CA GLU A 120 13.90 1.85 13.81
C GLU A 120 12.95 2.16 12.64
N TRP A 121 12.52 1.13 11.91
CA TRP A 121 11.56 1.28 10.82
C TRP A 121 10.22 1.83 11.34
N TYR A 122 9.77 1.37 12.52
CA TYR A 122 8.51 1.81 13.10
C TYR A 122 8.58 3.28 13.46
N LYS A 123 9.63 3.68 14.21
CA LYS A 123 9.89 5.07 14.58
C LYS A 123 9.96 5.98 13.35
N THR A 124 10.61 5.53 12.29
CA THR A 124 10.73 6.26 11.02
C THR A 124 9.36 6.48 10.37
N LEU A 125 8.55 5.42 10.24
CA LEU A 125 7.25 5.48 9.59
C LEU A 125 6.20 6.25 10.41
N THR A 126 6.32 6.27 11.74
CA THR A 126 5.40 6.99 12.64
C THR A 126 5.83 8.42 12.94
N ARG A 127 7.06 8.82 12.59
CA ARG A 127 7.59 10.17 12.84
C ARG A 127 6.68 11.27 12.28
N LYS A 128 6.10 11.04 11.09
CA LYS A 128 5.14 11.95 10.47
C LYS A 128 4.14 11.14 9.66
N ALA A 129 2.92 11.05 10.16
CA ALA A 129 1.81 10.45 9.43
C ALA A 129 1.58 11.23 8.12
N THR A 130 1.45 10.51 7.00
CA THR A 130 1.23 11.10 5.67
C THR A 130 -0.16 10.78 5.15
N ASN A 131 -0.78 11.70 4.40
CA ASN A 131 -2.13 11.48 3.90
C ASN A 131 -2.13 10.37 2.83
N ILE A 132 -3.18 9.54 2.83
CA ILE A 132 -3.47 8.64 1.72
C ILE A 132 -4.13 9.49 0.62
N SER A 133 -3.33 10.04 -0.27
CA SER A 133 -3.77 10.82 -1.43
C SER A 133 -3.44 10.12 -2.74
N GLN A 134 -3.97 10.64 -3.85
CA GLN A 134 -3.40 10.31 -5.15
C GLN A 134 -1.94 10.76 -5.15
N LEU A 135 -1.04 9.83 -5.48
CA LEU A 135 0.39 10.06 -5.55
C LEU A 135 0.71 10.54 -6.96
N GLU A 136 1.39 11.68 -7.06
CA GLU A 136 1.90 12.19 -8.32
C GLU A 136 2.91 11.20 -8.93
N GLU A 137 2.93 11.11 -10.26
CA GLU A 137 3.79 10.16 -10.98
C GLU A 137 5.26 10.30 -10.59
N ARG A 138 5.75 11.54 -10.43
CA ARG A 138 7.12 11.81 -9.99
C ARG A 138 7.43 11.20 -8.62
N ALA A 139 6.49 11.29 -7.68
CA ALA A 139 6.65 10.69 -6.36
C ALA A 139 6.73 9.16 -6.46
N LEU A 140 5.91 8.54 -7.32
CA LEU A 140 5.95 7.10 -7.59
C LEU A 140 7.29 6.68 -8.20
N VAL A 141 7.86 7.48 -9.11
CA VAL A 141 9.20 7.23 -9.65
C VAL A 141 10.26 7.29 -8.55
N GLY A 142 10.25 8.34 -7.72
CA GLY A 142 11.21 8.46 -6.61
C GLY A 142 11.11 7.32 -5.59
N ALA A 143 9.91 6.75 -5.40
CA ALA A 143 9.70 5.56 -4.58
C ALA A 143 9.95 4.24 -5.32
N GLY A 144 10.33 4.25 -6.61
CA GLY A 144 10.53 3.04 -7.41
C GLY A 144 9.25 2.21 -7.59
N MET A 145 8.09 2.87 -7.62
CA MET A 145 6.75 2.26 -7.78
C MET A 145 6.07 2.62 -9.10
N SER A 146 6.67 3.52 -9.90
CA SER A 146 6.13 3.88 -11.21
C SER A 146 6.13 2.67 -12.15
N MET A 147 5.01 2.50 -12.86
CA MET A 147 4.88 1.54 -13.96
C MET A 147 5.05 2.21 -15.33
N LEU A 148 5.05 3.54 -15.38
CA LEU A 148 5.10 4.33 -16.62
C LEU A 148 6.51 4.81 -16.94
N TRP A 149 7.38 4.89 -15.93
CA TRP A 149 8.75 5.34 -16.07
C TRP A 149 9.70 4.15 -16.23
N ALA A 150 10.42 4.13 -17.35
CA ALA A 150 11.50 3.18 -17.60
C ALA A 150 12.84 3.92 -17.48
N PRO A 151 13.72 3.53 -16.53
CA PRO A 151 15.03 4.14 -16.41
C PRO A 151 15.88 3.84 -17.65
N ARG A 152 16.69 4.81 -18.08
CA ARG A 152 17.70 4.58 -19.14
C ARG A 152 18.75 3.56 -18.70
N ASN A 153 19.05 3.54 -17.40
CA ASN A 153 19.90 2.55 -16.75
C ASN A 153 19.06 1.68 -15.80
N PRO A 154 18.82 0.39 -16.09
CA PRO A 154 18.00 -0.50 -15.26
C PRO A 154 18.47 -0.66 -13.81
N LYS A 155 19.74 -0.34 -13.53
CA LYS A 155 20.33 -0.39 -12.18
C LYS A 155 20.45 1.00 -11.53
N GLY A 156 20.09 2.06 -12.24
CA GLY A 156 20.16 3.43 -11.75
C GLY A 156 19.06 3.70 -10.71
N ILE A 157 19.42 4.40 -9.64
CA ILE A 157 18.45 4.89 -8.66
C ILE A 157 17.91 6.22 -9.20
N PRO A 158 16.59 6.46 -9.21
CA PRO A 158 16.04 7.74 -9.63
C PRO A 158 16.54 8.87 -8.73
N VAL A 159 17.19 9.86 -9.34
CA VAL A 159 17.67 11.07 -8.67
C VAL A 159 16.96 12.29 -9.27
N TYR A 160 16.51 13.20 -8.41
CA TYR A 160 16.00 14.48 -8.86
C TYR A 160 17.16 15.40 -9.20
N GLY A 161 17.37 15.64 -10.50
CA GLY A 161 18.36 16.57 -11.03
C GLY A 161 17.74 17.94 -11.30
N TYR A 162 18.41 19.01 -10.87
CA TYR A 162 18.02 20.36 -11.20
C TYR A 162 18.46 20.73 -12.63
N GLN A 163 17.53 21.17 -13.47
CA GLN A 163 17.79 21.58 -14.86
C GLN A 163 17.91 23.10 -15.03
N GLY A 164 17.83 23.89 -13.95
CA GLY A 164 17.70 25.34 -14.04
C GLY A 164 16.24 25.81 -14.08
N LYS A 165 16.02 27.11 -13.87
CA LYS A 165 14.69 27.78 -13.92
C LYS A 165 13.59 27.12 -13.07
N GLY A 166 13.94 26.51 -11.93
CA GLY A 166 12.97 25.84 -11.06
C GLY A 166 12.49 24.47 -11.56
N ILE A 167 13.06 23.96 -12.66
CA ILE A 167 12.67 22.69 -13.27
C ILE A 167 13.53 21.56 -12.68
N TRP A 168 12.85 20.54 -12.19
CA TRP A 168 13.44 19.30 -11.69
C TRP A 168 13.05 18.15 -12.60
N ASP A 169 14.03 17.37 -13.04
CA ASP A 169 13.83 16.16 -13.82
C ASP A 169 14.34 14.94 -13.05
N ILE A 170 13.78 13.77 -13.36
CA ILE A 170 14.23 12.51 -12.78
C ILE A 170 15.20 11.85 -13.75
N VAL A 171 16.43 11.63 -13.28
CA VAL A 171 17.53 11.00 -14.02
C VAL A 171 18.01 9.74 -13.31
N CYS A 172 18.65 8.84 -14.05
CA CYS A 172 19.14 7.54 -13.58
C CYS A 172 20.31 7.05 -14.44
#